data_AF-A0A379LSV8-F1
#
_entry.id   AF-A0A379LSV8-F1
#
_cell.length_a   1.000
_cell.length_b   1.000
_cell.length_c   1.000
_cell.angle_alpha   90.00
_cell.angle_beta   90.00
_cell.angle_gamma   90.00
#
_symmetry.space_group_name_H-M   'P 1'
#
loop_
_entity.id
_entity.type
_entity.pdbx_description
1 polymer ?
#
loop_
_entity_poly.entity_id
_entity_poly.type
_entity_poly.pdbx_seq_one_letter_code
_entity_poly.pdbx_strand_id
1 'polypeptide(L)'
;MSETDFQGGKVVSFRLPHDVPKTVSNYLMNLKEIHKRKFSSEIADRFVQAIEKEALFQRPEKQLVIPFPENLTEEEKKFLKSDKTKALIGQLVVQLVRNPSEVPIQRQAAPAANNKQKDDTPDPSQSAFETNSTIREFTRKTFLSDLDD
;
A
#
# COMPACT_ATOMS: atom_id res chain seq x y z
N MET A 1 -32.53 14.52 24.94
CA MET A 1 -31.08 14.71 24.77
C MET A 1 -30.86 15.03 23.29
N SER A 2 -31.15 16.23 22.77
CA SER A 2 -30.54 17.56 22.97
C SER A 2 -29.01 17.57 22.87
N GLU A 3 -28.52 18.38 21.92
CA GLU A 3 -27.14 18.86 21.66
C GLU A 3 -26.29 18.13 20.58
N THR A 4 -26.10 18.84 19.46
CA THR A 4 -24.85 18.89 18.66
C THR A 4 -24.32 17.64 17.97
N ASP A 5 -25.12 16.97 17.14
CA ASP A 5 -24.53 16.11 16.10
C ASP A 5 -23.83 16.95 15.03
N PHE A 6 -22.55 16.69 14.77
CA PHE A 6 -21.82 17.22 13.62
C PHE A 6 -22.38 16.61 12.33
N GLN A 7 -22.97 17.44 11.47
CA GLN A 7 -23.61 17.03 10.23
C GLN A 7 -23.20 17.96 9.10
N GLY A 8 -23.27 17.47 7.85
CA GLY A 8 -22.99 18.27 6.66
C GLY A 8 -23.82 19.56 6.64
N GLY A 9 -23.18 20.69 6.33
CA GLY A 9 -23.81 22.00 6.29
C GLY A 9 -23.86 22.76 7.63
N LYS A 10 -23.48 22.14 8.75
CA LYS A 10 -23.31 22.86 10.03
C LYS A 10 -21.97 23.58 10.09
N VAL A 11 -21.97 24.76 10.71
CA VAL A 11 -20.75 25.57 10.87
C VAL A 11 -19.89 24.99 11.98
N VAL A 12 -18.61 24.74 11.66
CA VAL A 12 -17.57 24.43 12.64
C VAL A 12 -16.66 25.66 12.76
N SER A 13 -16.58 26.25 13.96
CA SER A 13 -15.75 27.42 14.22
C SER A 13 -14.73 27.09 15.30
N PHE A 14 -13.45 27.32 15.02
CA PHE A 14 -12.36 27.13 15.97
C PHE A 14 -11.33 28.25 15.83
N ARG A 15 -10.59 28.49 16.91
CA ARG A 15 -9.45 29.42 16.94
C ARG A 15 -8.18 28.64 16.69
N LEU A 16 -7.28 29.22 15.91
CA LEU A 16 -5.92 28.70 15.79
C LEU A 16 -5.22 28.84 17.16
N PRO A 17 -4.48 27.82 17.62
CA PRO A 17 -3.73 27.91 18.86
C PRO A 17 -2.58 28.92 18.75
N HIS A 18 -2.01 29.32 19.89
CA HIS A 18 -0.98 30.35 19.92
C HIS A 18 0.38 29.89 19.36
N ASP A 19 0.64 28.58 19.38
CA ASP A 19 1.90 27.95 19.00
C ASP A 19 1.95 27.51 17.52
N VAL A 20 1.05 27.99 16.68
CA VAL A 20 1.00 27.60 15.26
C VAL A 20 2.32 27.95 14.55
N PRO A 21 2.98 26.98 13.88
CA PRO A 21 4.21 27.22 13.14
C PRO A 21 4.05 28.30 12.06
N LYS A 22 5.04 29.18 11.92
CA LYS A 22 5.03 30.28 10.92
C LYS A 22 4.77 29.78 9.50
N THR A 23 5.27 28.60 9.14
CA THR A 23 5.04 27.96 7.85
C THR A 23 3.55 27.76 7.57
N VAL A 24 2.77 27.33 8.58
CA VAL A 24 1.32 27.11 8.45
C VAL A 24 0.59 28.44 8.33
N SER A 25 0.93 29.42 9.16
CA SER A 25 0.31 30.76 9.11
C SER A 25 0.52 31.43 7.75
N ASN A 26 1.73 31.39 7.20
CA ASN A 26 2.04 31.93 5.88
C ASN A 26 1.27 31.20 4.77
N TYR A 27 1.16 29.87 4.86
CA TYR A 27 0.40 29.07 3.91
C TYR A 27 -1.10 29.45 3.90
N LEU A 28 -1.69 29.62 5.09
CA LEU A 28 -3.09 30.04 5.24
C LEU A 28 -3.33 31.45 4.71
N MET A 29 -2.40 32.38 4.95
CA MET A 29 -2.50 33.75 4.40
C MET A 29 -2.46 33.73 2.86
N ASN A 30 -1.52 32.99 2.26
CA ASN A 30 -1.43 32.87 0.81
C ASN A 30 -2.70 32.23 0.21
N LEU A 31 -3.20 31.14 0.79
CA LEU A 31 -4.47 30.54 0.37
C LEU A 31 -5.65 31.50 0.45
N LYS A 32 -5.69 32.35 1.48
CA LYS A 32 -6.72 33.37 1.63
C LYS A 32 -6.63 34.44 0.53
N GLU A 33 -5.43 34.83 0.13
CA GLU A 33 -5.22 35.78 -0.97
C GLU A 33 -5.62 35.20 -2.33
N ILE A 34 -5.33 33.91 -2.57
CA ILE A 34 -5.69 33.21 -3.82
C ILE A 34 -7.22 33.01 -3.91
N HIS A 35 -7.83 32.38 -2.91
CA HIS A 35 -9.23 31.93 -2.99
C HIS A 35 -10.24 32.98 -2.51
N LYS A 36 -9.80 34.02 -1.78
CA LYS A 36 -10.62 35.15 -1.29
C LYS A 36 -11.94 34.70 -0.66
N ARG A 37 -13.06 34.92 -1.36
CA ARG A 37 -14.42 34.56 -0.89
C ARG A 37 -14.66 33.06 -0.79
N LYS A 38 -13.91 32.24 -1.55
CA LYS A 38 -14.02 30.77 -1.54
C LYS A 38 -13.07 30.10 -0.56
N PHE A 39 -12.28 30.87 0.19
CA PHE A 39 -11.30 30.34 1.14
C PHE A 39 -11.91 29.35 2.14
N SER A 40 -13.06 29.70 2.74
CA SER A 40 -13.71 28.83 3.73
C SER A 40 -14.18 27.50 3.16
N SER A 41 -14.65 27.48 1.90
CA SER A 41 -15.06 26.24 1.23
C SER A 41 -13.84 25.36 0.94
N GLU A 42 -12.78 25.97 0.40
CA GLU A 42 -11.53 25.28 0.06
C GLU A 42 -10.87 24.66 1.30
N ILE A 43 -10.85 25.38 2.42
CA ILE A 43 -10.25 24.87 3.65
C ILE A 43 -11.15 23.84 4.34
N ALA A 44 -12.47 23.92 4.19
CA ALA A 44 -13.40 22.93 4.70
C ALA A 44 -13.15 21.57 4.04
N ASP A 45 -12.98 21.52 2.71
CA ASP A 45 -12.69 20.27 2.00
C ASP A 45 -11.38 19.64 2.46
N ARG A 46 -10.33 20.48 2.64
CA ARG A 46 -9.03 20.04 3.15
C ARG A 46 -9.10 19.56 4.61
N PHE A 47 -9.88 20.24 5.43
CA PHE A 47 -10.12 19.85 6.82
C PHE A 47 -10.81 18.50 6.91
N VAL A 48 -11.87 18.26 6.12
CA VAL A 48 -12.57 16.97 6.08
C VAL A 48 -11.61 15.84 5.69
N GLN A 49 -10.80 16.03 4.64
CA GLN A 49 -9.80 15.03 4.24
C GLN A 49 -8.74 14.76 5.31
N ALA A 50 -8.33 15.79 6.06
CA ALA A 50 -7.35 15.64 7.14
C ALA A 50 -7.95 14.83 8.30
N ILE A 51 -9.17 15.16 8.73
CA ILE A 51 -9.87 14.44 9.80
C ILE A 51 -10.24 13.02 9.37
N GLU A 52 -10.63 12.79 8.11
CA GLU A 52 -10.88 11.44 7.60
C GLU A 52 -9.63 10.57 7.69
N LYS A 53 -8.47 11.09 7.25
CA LYS A 53 -7.19 10.39 7.40
C LYS A 53 -6.85 10.13 8.86
N GLU A 54 -7.01 11.12 9.72
CA GLU A 54 -6.76 10.96 11.16
C GLU A 54 -7.69 9.90 11.79
N ALA A 55 -8.98 9.91 11.45
CA ALA A 55 -9.96 8.93 11.91
C ALA A 55 -9.63 7.51 11.44
N LEU A 56 -9.05 7.36 10.24
CA LEU A 56 -8.52 6.09 9.75
C LEU A 56 -7.31 5.63 10.58
N PHE A 57 -6.36 6.53 10.88
CA PHE A 57 -5.19 6.20 11.71
C PHE A 57 -5.55 5.87 13.17
N GLN A 58 -6.57 6.53 13.73
CA GLN A 58 -7.07 6.26 15.09
C GLN A 58 -7.85 4.95 15.19
N ARG A 59 -8.11 4.25 14.07
CA ARG A 59 -8.64 2.87 14.05
C ARG A 59 -7.56 1.86 13.63
N PRO A 60 -6.46 1.73 14.40
CA PRO A 60 -5.32 0.88 14.03
C PRO A 60 -5.70 -0.60 13.92
N GLU A 61 -6.78 -1.03 14.58
CA GLU A 61 -7.19 -2.44 14.64
C GLU A 61 -7.70 -3.02 13.31
N LYS A 62 -7.90 -2.19 12.27
CA LYS A 62 -8.55 -2.62 11.02
C LYS A 62 -7.78 -2.32 9.73
N GLN A 63 -6.58 -1.72 9.81
CA GLN A 63 -5.86 -1.32 8.60
C GLN A 63 -4.35 -1.56 8.71
N LEU A 64 -3.83 -2.39 7.81
CA LEU A 64 -2.41 -2.54 7.56
C LEU A 64 -1.99 -1.52 6.48
N VAL A 65 -1.24 -0.49 6.87
CA VAL A 65 -0.68 0.48 5.93
C VAL A 65 0.74 0.05 5.57
N ILE A 66 0.94 -0.40 4.33
CA ILE A 66 2.25 -0.76 3.80
C ILE A 66 2.71 0.39 2.88
N PRO A 67 3.74 1.16 3.23
CA PRO A 67 4.28 2.18 2.33
C PRO A 67 4.88 1.51 1.08
N PHE A 68 4.72 2.15 -0.07
CA PHE A 68 5.33 1.66 -1.30
C PHE A 68 6.85 1.87 -1.27
N PRO A 69 7.66 0.87 -1.68
CA PRO A 69 9.09 1.06 -1.87
C PRO A 69 9.38 2.09 -2.98
N GLU A 70 10.50 2.81 -2.86
CA GLU A 70 10.87 3.90 -3.78
C GLU A 70 11.13 3.43 -5.22
N ASN A 71 11.43 2.14 -5.42
CA ASN A 71 11.92 1.59 -6.69
C ASN A 71 10.93 0.66 -7.41
N LEU A 72 9.63 0.98 -7.44
CA LEU A 72 8.67 0.19 -8.22
C LEU A 72 8.42 0.76 -9.61
N THR A 73 8.39 -0.14 -10.59
CA THR A 73 7.91 0.06 -11.94
C THR A 73 6.39 0.30 -11.94
N GLU A 74 5.86 0.98 -12.95
CA GLU A 74 4.41 1.26 -13.04
C GLU A 74 3.56 -0.02 -13.09
N GLU A 75 4.07 -1.08 -13.70
CA GLU A 75 3.44 -2.40 -13.73
C GLU A 75 3.39 -3.04 -12.34
N GLU A 76 4.47 -2.94 -11.56
CA GLU A 76 4.54 -3.45 -10.19
C GLU A 76 3.59 -2.66 -9.29
N LYS A 77 3.53 -1.32 -9.43
CA LYS A 77 2.54 -0.50 -8.71
C LYS A 77 1.10 -0.91 -9.04
N LYS A 78 0.80 -1.16 -10.33
CA LYS A 78 -0.52 -1.62 -10.76
C LYS A 78 -0.83 -3.01 -10.20
N PHE A 79 0.16 -3.89 -10.16
CA PHE A 79 0.05 -5.21 -9.58
C PHE A 79 -0.26 -5.13 -8.08
N LEU A 80 0.49 -4.36 -7.28
CA LEU A 80 0.23 -4.17 -5.84
C LEU A 80 -1.14 -3.51 -5.55
N LYS A 81 -1.64 -2.69 -6.47
CA LYS A 81 -2.96 -2.04 -6.33
C LYS A 81 -4.13 -2.97 -6.64
N SER A 82 -3.91 -4.07 -7.35
CA SER A 82 -4.98 -4.99 -7.75
C SER A 82 -5.60 -5.71 -6.54
N ASP A 83 -6.90 -5.98 -6.58
CA ASP A 83 -7.62 -6.59 -5.45
C ASP A 83 -7.12 -8.00 -5.14
N LYS A 84 -6.75 -8.75 -6.19
CA LYS A 84 -6.15 -10.09 -6.06
C LYS A 84 -4.82 -10.04 -5.31
N THR A 85 -3.94 -9.12 -5.67
CA THR A 85 -2.64 -8.98 -4.99
C THR A 85 -2.78 -8.50 -3.55
N LYS A 86 -3.72 -7.59 -3.28
CA LYS A 86 -4.03 -7.18 -1.90
C LYS A 86 -4.53 -8.36 -1.06
N ALA A 87 -5.41 -9.20 -1.61
CA ALA A 87 -5.90 -10.39 -0.92
C ALA A 87 -4.77 -11.38 -0.61
N LEU A 88 -3.87 -11.62 -1.58
CA LEU A 88 -2.69 -12.47 -1.37
C LEU A 88 -1.75 -11.91 -0.30
N ILE A 89 -1.44 -10.60 -0.35
CA ILE A 89 -0.61 -9.95 0.66
C ILE A 89 -1.28 -10.02 2.04
N GLY A 90 -2.60 -9.79 2.11
CA GLY A 90 -3.37 -9.91 3.35
C GLY A 90 -3.28 -11.32 3.93
N GLN A 91 -3.47 -12.35 3.11
CA GLN A 91 -3.33 -13.75 3.52
C GLN A 91 -1.91 -14.06 4.00
N LEU A 92 -0.89 -13.61 3.27
CA LEU A 92 0.51 -13.79 3.63
C LEU A 92 0.83 -13.13 4.97
N VAL A 93 0.35 -11.90 5.21
CA VAL A 93 0.55 -11.19 6.48
C VAL A 93 -0.13 -11.95 7.62
N VAL A 94 -1.35 -12.44 7.43
CA VAL A 94 -2.04 -13.25 8.43
C VAL A 94 -1.26 -14.54 8.73
N GLN A 95 -0.67 -15.19 7.73
CA GLN A 95 0.18 -16.37 7.90
C GLN A 95 1.47 -16.04 8.65
N LEU A 96 2.15 -14.94 8.31
CA LEU A 96 3.36 -14.46 8.99
C LEU A 96 3.11 -14.12 10.46
N VAL A 97 1.98 -13.48 10.77
CA VAL A 97 1.61 -13.13 12.16
C VAL A 97 1.30 -14.39 12.98
N ARG A 98 0.71 -15.41 12.36
CA ARG A 98 0.34 -16.65 13.06
C ARG A 98 1.53 -17.58 13.24
N ASN A 99 2.28 -17.84 12.17
CA ASN A 99 3.38 -18.82 12.13
C ASN A 99 4.60 -18.25 11.38
N PRO A 100 5.45 -17.44 12.02
CA PRO A 100 6.57 -16.78 11.34
C PRO A 100 7.67 -17.74 10.84
N SER A 101 7.76 -18.94 11.39
CA SER A 101 8.79 -19.95 11.03
C SER A 101 8.40 -20.85 9.86
N GLU A 102 7.12 -20.90 9.47
CA GLU A 102 6.62 -21.81 8.44
C GLU A 102 6.59 -21.18 7.05
N VAL A 103 6.69 -19.86 6.95
CA VAL A 103 6.70 -19.16 5.66
C VAL A 103 8.13 -19.18 5.12
N PRO A 104 8.45 -19.97 4.09
CA PRO A 104 9.76 -19.94 3.49
C PRO A 104 9.79 -18.73 2.56
N ILE A 105 10.02 -17.53 3.12
CA ILE A 105 10.47 -16.40 2.30
C ILE A 105 11.91 -16.74 1.93
N GLN A 106 12.06 -17.39 0.78
CA GLN A 106 13.36 -17.61 0.19
C GLN A 106 13.92 -16.22 -0.15
N ARG A 107 14.75 -15.68 0.74
CA ARG A 107 15.52 -14.48 0.46
C ARG A 107 16.36 -14.80 -0.76
N GLN A 108 15.93 -14.34 -1.92
CA GLN A 108 16.82 -14.29 -3.07
C GLN A 108 17.97 -13.37 -2.67
N ALA A 109 19.12 -13.96 -2.37
CA ALA A 109 20.35 -13.21 -2.30
C ALA A 109 20.50 -12.50 -3.64
N ALA A 110 20.86 -11.22 -3.60
CA ALA A 110 21.10 -10.43 -4.82
C ALA A 110 21.98 -11.23 -5.80
N PRO A 111 21.70 -11.18 -7.11
CA PRO A 111 22.55 -11.88 -8.08
C PRO A 111 23.96 -11.30 -7.97
N ALA A 112 24.90 -12.13 -7.50
CA ALA A 112 26.31 -11.80 -7.56
C ALA A 112 26.66 -11.58 -9.05
N ALA A 113 27.11 -10.38 -9.38
CA ALA A 113 27.61 -10.05 -10.69
C ALA A 113 28.75 -11.02 -11.03
N ASN A 114 28.49 -11.97 -11.95
CA ASN A 114 29.53 -12.83 -12.48
C ASN A 114 29.60 -12.61 -13.99
N ASN A 115 30.51 -11.72 -14.38
CA ASN A 115 30.99 -11.62 -15.74
C ASN A 115 31.67 -12.94 -16.10
N LYS A 116 31.12 -13.68 -17.07
CA LYS A 116 31.89 -14.54 -17.98
C LYS A 116 31.05 -14.83 -19.22
N GLN A 117 31.48 -14.20 -20.30
CA GLN A 117 31.01 -14.37 -21.65
C GLN A 117 31.64 -15.62 -22.27
N LYS A 118 30.83 -16.49 -22.89
CA LYS A 118 31.29 -17.31 -24.02
C LYS A 118 30.10 -17.81 -24.85
N ASP A 119 30.23 -17.64 -26.16
CA ASP A 119 29.36 -18.08 -27.26
C ASP A 119 28.77 -19.48 -27.11
N ASP A 120 27.50 -19.65 -27.46
CA ASP A 120 27.08 -20.34 -28.70
C ASP A 120 25.54 -20.36 -28.83
N THR A 121 25.03 -19.90 -29.98
CA THR A 121 23.76 -20.24 -30.69
C THR A 121 22.41 -20.31 -29.91
N PRO A 122 21.34 -19.59 -30.34
CA PRO A 122 20.06 -19.58 -29.62
C PRO A 122 19.14 -20.78 -29.98
N ASP A 123 18.78 -21.60 -28.98
CA ASP A 123 17.66 -22.55 -29.05
C ASP A 123 16.56 -22.10 -28.06
N PRO A 124 15.32 -21.81 -28.51
CA PRO A 124 14.27 -21.29 -27.66
C PRO A 124 13.48 -22.43 -27.02
N SER A 125 14.03 -23.09 -26.01
CA SER A 125 13.19 -23.87 -25.10
C SER A 125 13.81 -24.00 -23.71
N GLN A 126 13.01 -23.63 -22.71
CA GLN A 126 13.14 -23.96 -21.28
C GLN A 126 14.08 -23.09 -20.44
N SER A 127 13.65 -21.86 -20.11
CA SER A 127 13.97 -21.31 -18.78
C SER A 127 13.07 -22.01 -17.75
N ALA A 128 13.47 -23.23 -17.37
CA ALA A 128 12.84 -23.95 -16.28
C ALA A 128 13.06 -23.16 -14.98
N PHE A 129 11.99 -22.62 -14.42
CA PHE A 129 11.99 -22.11 -13.05
C PHE A 129 12.48 -23.24 -12.12
N GLU A 130 13.61 -23.03 -11.44
CA GLU A 130 14.10 -23.96 -10.41
C GLU A 130 13.13 -23.96 -9.22
N THR A 131 12.10 -24.82 -9.32
CA THR A 131 11.14 -25.06 -8.26
C THR A 131 11.67 -26.12 -7.30
N ASN A 132 11.73 -25.78 -6.02
CA ASN A 132 12.02 -26.71 -4.92
C ASN A 132 11.05 -27.91 -4.97
N SER A 133 11.52 -29.10 -4.58
CA SER A 133 10.74 -30.35 -4.61
C SER A 133 9.37 -30.24 -3.93
N THR A 134 9.29 -29.45 -2.85
CA THR A 134 8.03 -29.20 -2.11
C THR A 134 6.98 -28.47 -2.95
N ILE A 135 7.42 -27.52 -3.79
CA ILE A 135 6.54 -26.73 -4.67
C ILE A 135 6.03 -27.61 -5.82
N ARG A 136 6.87 -28.52 -6.32
CA ARG A 136 6.47 -29.50 -7.35
C ARG A 136 5.41 -30.46 -6.79
N GLU A 137 5.59 -30.93 -5.56
CA GLU A 137 4.65 -31.86 -4.94
C GLU A 137 3.30 -31.19 -4.63
N PHE A 138 3.32 -29.95 -4.13
CA PHE A 138 2.10 -29.17 -3.92
C PHE A 138 1.37 -28.88 -5.23
N THR A 139 2.08 -28.46 -6.27
CA THR A 139 1.49 -28.21 -7.59
C THR A 139 0.89 -29.49 -8.18
N ARG A 140 1.60 -30.62 -8.06
CA ARG A 140 1.11 -31.93 -8.52
C ARG A 140 -0.16 -32.34 -7.80
N LYS A 141 -0.21 -32.18 -6.48
CA LYS A 141 -1.34 -32.59 -5.65
C LYS A 141 -2.56 -31.70 -5.78
N THR A 142 -2.37 -30.42 -6.08
CA THR A 142 -3.46 -29.43 -6.05
C THR A 142 -4.03 -29.14 -7.44
N PHE A 143 -3.22 -29.28 -8.49
CA PHE A 143 -3.61 -28.85 -9.84
C PHE A 143 -3.51 -29.93 -10.90
N LEU A 144 -2.74 -31.00 -10.67
CA LEU A 144 -2.51 -32.06 -11.67
C LEU A 144 -3.15 -33.40 -11.27
N SER A 145 -3.80 -33.49 -10.11
CA SER A 145 -4.54 -34.70 -9.70
C SER A 145 -5.82 -34.91 -10.50
N ASP A 146 -6.35 -33.86 -11.13
CA ASP A 146 -7.65 -33.86 -11.82
C ASP A 146 -7.50 -34.04 -13.36
N LEU A 147 -6.30 -34.39 -13.83
CA LEU A 147 -5.99 -34.58 -15.26
C LEU A 147 -5.78 -36.05 -15.67
N ASP A 148 -5.90 -36.99 -14.73
CA ASP A 148 -5.80 -38.44 -14.97
C ASP A 148 -7.15 -39.14 -14.72
N ASP A 149 -8.21 -38.70 -15.41
CA ASP A 149 -9.45 -39.48 -15.66
C ASP A 149 -9.98 -39.22 -17.09
#